data_AF-C7JJ06-F1
#
_entry.id   AF-C7JJ06-F1
#
_cell.length_a   1.000
_cell.length_b   1.000
_cell.length_c   1.000
_cell.angle_alpha   90.00
_cell.angle_beta   90.00
_cell.angle_gamma   90.00
#
_symmetry.space_group_name_H-M   'P 1'
#
loop_
_entity.id
_entity.type
_entity.pdbx_description
1 polymer ?
#
loop_
_entity_poly.entity_id
_entity_poly.type
_entity_poly.pdbx_seq_one_letter_code
_entity_poly.pdbx_strand_id
1 'polypeptide(L)'
;MNCNLSDKSICERSFQKNNARWYYPTHPNHSWFEGFSRNFLSPDVRIWADYNDSVTEWYGWESRHLNDVKAPQDFVDRSAALKAVFDGAMFLYLGKIYQPIIFGAAEAHAVADQPFIRHLPESADVRVDPFSQIEINKTVVSTEYPFDNPVSTMLFAARYDYVVRDILKYIGVQNLTYVTLYALHDWMTMKECGWTTNELASHAGWTKAELKDFTQTANNPAYLGPFCRHGGVDTPPKRPMPLDKAIDPILTATTAFIEKRIQSIDLQDKWDTLIAP
;
A
#
# COMPACT_ATOMS: atom_id res chain seq x y z
N MET A 1 18.49 2.05 14.36
CA MET A 1 19.24 0.92 14.96
C MET A 1 20.31 0.51 13.96
N ASN A 2 21.61 0.66 14.28
CA ASN A 2 22.68 0.22 13.39
C ASN A 2 22.95 -1.28 13.65
N CYS A 3 22.41 -2.15 12.80
CA CYS A 3 22.79 -3.57 12.81
C CYS A 3 24.26 -3.69 12.39
N ASN A 4 25.10 -4.14 13.33
CA ASN A 4 26.49 -4.47 13.05
C ASN A 4 26.52 -5.74 12.18
N LEU A 5 27.10 -5.65 10.98
CA LEU A 5 27.18 -6.71 9.97
C LEU A 5 27.96 -7.97 10.42
N SER A 6 28.54 -7.98 11.61
CA SER A 6 29.36 -9.08 12.12
C SER A 6 28.57 -10.21 12.78
N ASP A 7 27.26 -10.06 13.02
CA ASP A 7 26.47 -11.05 13.75
C ASP A 7 25.34 -11.65 12.90
N LYS A 8 25.72 -12.42 11.88
CA LYS A 8 24.79 -13.20 11.03
C LYS A 8 23.82 -14.06 11.86
N SER A 9 24.22 -14.46 13.07
CA SER A 9 23.41 -15.30 13.96
C SER A 9 22.14 -14.61 14.49
N ILE A 10 22.12 -13.28 14.56
CA ILE A 10 20.96 -12.49 14.99
C ILE A 10 19.95 -12.33 13.82
N CYS A 11 20.45 -12.17 12.59
CA CYS A 11 19.60 -12.20 11.39
C CYS A 11 19.00 -13.59 11.16
N GLU A 12 19.75 -14.68 11.34
CA GLU A 12 19.24 -16.04 11.14
C GLU A 12 18.27 -16.50 12.25
N ARG A 13 18.46 -16.06 13.50
CA ARG A 13 17.53 -16.43 14.60
C ARG A 13 16.19 -15.70 14.55
N SER A 14 16.09 -14.54 13.88
CA SER A 14 14.81 -13.85 13.63
C SER A 14 14.04 -14.40 12.41
N PHE A 15 14.64 -15.30 11.61
CA PHE A 15 13.92 -16.09 10.61
C PHE A 15 13.06 -17.22 11.24
N GLN A 16 13.41 -17.73 12.42
CA GLN A 16 12.77 -18.93 13.00
C GLN A 16 11.45 -18.70 13.75
N LYS A 17 10.95 -17.47 13.88
CA LYS A 17 9.65 -17.18 14.52
C LYS A 17 8.64 -16.54 13.56
N ASN A 18 8.75 -16.87 12.27
CA ASN A 18 7.79 -16.38 11.30
C ASN A 18 6.54 -17.27 11.29
N ASN A 19 5.40 -16.67 11.59
CA ASN A 19 4.12 -17.38 11.60
C ASN A 19 3.46 -17.43 10.21
N ALA A 20 4.00 -16.79 9.18
CA ALA A 20 3.42 -16.82 7.84
C ALA A 20 3.55 -18.22 7.22
N ARG A 21 2.46 -18.72 6.61
CA ARG A 21 2.42 -20.04 5.95
C ARG A 21 2.88 -20.01 4.49
N TRP A 22 2.70 -18.87 3.83
CA TRP A 22 3.01 -18.70 2.40
C TRP A 22 3.72 -17.37 2.15
N TYR A 23 4.42 -17.31 1.02
CA TYR A 23 5.07 -16.12 0.52
C TYR A 23 4.96 -16.05 -1.00
N TYR A 24 5.26 -14.88 -1.56
CA TYR A 24 5.43 -14.64 -2.98
C TYR A 24 6.90 -14.30 -3.25
N PRO A 25 7.60 -15.08 -4.08
CA PRO A 25 8.92 -14.69 -4.55
C PRO A 25 8.77 -13.45 -5.45
N THR A 26 9.70 -12.52 -5.35
CA THR A 26 9.75 -11.33 -6.19
C THR A 26 11.18 -10.92 -6.49
N HIS A 27 11.38 -10.32 -7.66
CA HIS A 27 12.67 -9.86 -8.17
C HIS A 27 12.56 -8.39 -8.64
N PRO A 28 12.45 -7.43 -7.70
CA PRO A 28 12.34 -6.02 -8.02
C PRO A 28 13.67 -5.49 -8.58
N ASN A 29 13.62 -4.92 -9.78
CA ASN A 29 14.83 -4.44 -10.48
C ASN A 29 15.13 -2.96 -10.15
N HIS A 30 15.11 -2.60 -8.86
CA HIS A 30 15.30 -1.21 -8.43
C HIS A 30 16.31 -1.09 -7.31
N SER A 31 17.25 -0.14 -7.46
CA SER A 31 18.34 0.10 -6.50
C SER A 31 17.86 0.52 -5.11
N TRP A 32 16.65 1.07 -4.98
CA TRP A 32 16.08 1.45 -3.69
C TRP A 32 15.53 0.27 -2.89
N PHE A 33 15.21 -0.86 -3.55
CA PHE A 33 14.44 -1.94 -2.94
C PHE A 33 15.21 -2.65 -1.83
N GLU A 34 16.50 -2.89 -2.02
CA GLU A 34 17.35 -3.54 -1.00
C GLU A 34 17.43 -2.70 0.28
N GLY A 35 17.61 -1.39 0.14
CA GLY A 35 17.60 -0.47 1.28
C GLY A 35 16.24 -0.42 1.96
N PHE A 36 15.15 -0.46 1.19
CA PHE A 36 13.80 -0.50 1.73
C PHE A 36 13.53 -1.80 2.51
N SER A 37 13.77 -2.97 1.91
CA SER A 37 13.45 -4.27 2.51
C SER A 37 14.21 -4.53 3.80
N ARG A 38 15.46 -4.08 3.90
CA ARG A 38 16.27 -4.18 5.13
C ARG A 38 15.75 -3.33 6.29
N ASN A 39 15.07 -2.22 5.99
CA ASN A 39 14.57 -1.27 6.99
C ASN A 39 13.04 -1.31 7.13
N PHE A 40 12.36 -2.12 6.32
CA PHE A 40 10.91 -2.23 6.34
C PHE A 40 10.50 -3.23 7.42
N LEU A 41 9.98 -2.69 8.52
CA LEU A 41 9.42 -3.45 9.63
C LEU A 41 7.92 -3.20 9.69
N SER A 42 7.13 -4.26 9.58
CA SER A 42 5.68 -4.16 9.63
C SER A 42 5.07 -5.43 10.25
N PRO A 43 4.01 -5.27 11.07
CA PRO A 43 3.26 -6.39 11.64
C PRO A 43 2.26 -7.00 10.64
N ASP A 44 2.11 -6.40 9.46
CA ASP A 44 1.15 -6.80 8.42
C ASP A 44 1.81 -7.58 7.29
N VAL A 45 2.95 -7.07 6.84
CA VAL A 45 3.68 -7.54 5.67
C VAL A 45 5.14 -7.66 6.04
N ARG A 46 5.78 -8.75 5.65
CA ARG A 46 7.22 -8.91 5.77
C ARG A 46 7.84 -9.06 4.39
N ILE A 47 8.99 -8.41 4.21
CA ILE A 47 9.83 -8.58 3.04
C ILE A 47 11.19 -9.04 3.54
N TRP A 48 11.68 -10.15 2.99
CA TRP A 48 12.99 -10.68 3.35
C TRP A 48 13.78 -11.01 2.08
N ALA A 49 15.09 -10.82 2.15
CA ALA A 49 16.00 -11.11 1.05
C ALA A 49 16.41 -12.59 1.09
N ASP A 50 16.32 -13.28 -0.05
CA ASP A 50 16.94 -14.59 -0.23
C ASP A 50 18.37 -14.38 -0.76
N TYR A 51 19.35 -14.75 0.05
CA TYR A 51 20.75 -14.56 -0.29
C TYR A 51 21.33 -15.87 -0.81
N ASN A 52 21.46 -15.99 -2.13
CA ASN A 52 22.27 -17.02 -2.76
C ASN A 52 23.59 -16.42 -3.25
N ASP A 53 24.72 -17.01 -2.85
CA ASP A 53 26.06 -16.72 -3.37
C ASP A 53 26.45 -15.23 -3.54
N SER A 54 26.09 -14.39 -2.56
CA SER A 54 26.52 -12.98 -2.40
C SER A 54 25.77 -11.92 -3.23
N VAL A 55 24.71 -12.27 -3.96
CA VAL A 55 23.85 -11.30 -4.65
C VAL A 55 22.40 -11.50 -4.23
N THR A 56 21.71 -10.40 -3.88
CA THR A 56 20.28 -10.44 -3.57
C THR A 56 19.48 -10.35 -4.86
N GLU A 57 19.24 -11.48 -5.49
CA GLU A 57 18.38 -11.52 -6.67
C GLU A 57 16.90 -11.58 -6.24
N TRP A 58 16.58 -12.36 -5.21
CA TRP A 58 15.19 -12.65 -4.84
C TRP A 58 14.81 -12.15 -3.46
N TYR A 59 13.55 -11.81 -3.32
CA TYR A 59 12.93 -11.47 -2.05
C TYR A 59 11.65 -12.27 -1.87
N GLY A 60 11.35 -12.65 -0.62
CA GLY A 60 10.05 -13.15 -0.23
C GLY A 60 9.18 -12.00 0.27
N TRP A 61 7.97 -11.86 -0.26
CA TRP A 61 6.91 -11.03 0.30
C TRP A 61 5.87 -11.93 0.96
N GLU A 62 5.51 -11.67 2.21
CA GLU A 62 4.56 -12.52 2.93
C GLU A 62 3.70 -11.71 3.91
N SER A 63 2.58 -12.30 4.31
CA SER A 63 1.68 -11.72 5.29
C SER A 63 1.04 -12.79 6.16
N ARG A 64 1.04 -12.56 7.48
CA ARG A 64 0.33 -13.43 8.43
C ARG A 64 -1.18 -13.41 8.23
N HIS A 65 -1.73 -12.34 7.65
CA HIS A 65 -3.18 -12.19 7.38
C HIS A 65 -3.74 -13.23 6.41
N LEU A 66 -2.87 -13.99 5.77
CA LEU A 66 -3.29 -15.09 4.94
C LEU A 66 -3.55 -16.34 5.81
N ASN A 67 -2.98 -16.48 7.01
CA ASN A 67 -2.77 -17.77 7.71
C ASN A 67 -4.02 -18.59 7.98
N ASP A 68 -5.15 -17.92 8.15
CA ASP A 68 -6.44 -18.49 8.45
C ASP A 68 -7.33 -18.76 7.22
N VAL A 69 -6.83 -18.48 6.00
CA VAL A 69 -7.57 -18.82 4.77
C VAL A 69 -7.72 -20.33 4.62
N LYS A 70 -8.92 -20.75 4.22
CA LYS A 70 -9.31 -22.17 4.08
C LYS A 70 -9.63 -22.55 2.65
N ALA A 71 -9.95 -21.57 1.81
CA ALA A 71 -10.24 -21.77 0.39
C ALA A 71 -9.16 -21.08 -0.47
N PRO A 72 -8.74 -21.70 -1.58
CA PRO A 72 -7.82 -21.07 -2.55
C PRO A 72 -8.31 -19.73 -3.10
N GLN A 73 -9.63 -19.55 -3.27
CA GLN A 73 -10.20 -18.27 -3.72
C GLN A 73 -9.98 -17.15 -2.68
N ASP A 74 -10.27 -17.43 -1.40
CA ASP A 74 -10.04 -16.46 -0.31
C ASP A 74 -8.56 -16.07 -0.22
N PHE A 75 -7.65 -17.02 -0.51
CA PHE A 75 -6.21 -16.75 -0.55
C PHE A 75 -5.84 -15.76 -1.64
N VAL A 76 -6.29 -15.97 -2.88
CA VAL A 76 -5.96 -15.05 -3.99
C VAL A 76 -6.63 -13.69 -3.82
N ASP A 77 -7.88 -13.65 -3.36
CA ASP A 77 -8.63 -12.41 -3.14
C ASP A 77 -7.96 -11.55 -2.06
N ARG A 78 -7.66 -12.16 -0.90
CA ARG A 78 -7.03 -11.44 0.21
C ARG A 78 -5.59 -11.03 -0.12
N SER A 79 -4.83 -11.89 -0.81
CA SER A 79 -3.47 -11.55 -1.25
C SER A 79 -3.48 -10.36 -2.21
N ALA A 80 -4.40 -10.35 -3.18
CA ALA A 80 -4.54 -9.23 -4.11
C ALA A 80 -4.99 -7.94 -3.41
N ALA A 81 -5.93 -8.04 -2.46
CA ALA A 81 -6.37 -6.89 -1.66
C ALA A 81 -5.23 -6.33 -0.78
N LEU A 82 -4.45 -7.19 -0.11
CA LEU A 82 -3.29 -6.77 0.70
C LEU A 82 -2.21 -6.12 -0.17
N LYS A 83 -1.91 -6.73 -1.31
CA LYS A 83 -0.98 -6.17 -2.29
C LYS A 83 -1.42 -4.78 -2.75
N ALA A 84 -2.71 -4.59 -3.01
CA ALA A 84 -3.25 -3.30 -3.39
C ALA A 84 -3.07 -2.23 -2.28
N VAL A 85 -3.31 -2.57 -1.00
CA VAL A 85 -3.03 -1.63 0.11
C VAL A 85 -1.54 -1.29 0.15
N PHE A 86 -0.67 -2.32 0.05
CA PHE A 86 0.78 -2.15 0.07
C PHE A 86 1.27 -1.25 -1.08
N ASP A 87 0.85 -1.53 -2.31
CA ASP A 87 1.21 -0.73 -3.48
C ASP A 87 0.71 0.71 -3.36
N GLY A 88 -0.49 0.93 -2.82
CA GLY A 88 -1.01 2.27 -2.55
C GLY A 88 -0.16 3.05 -1.55
N ALA A 89 0.27 2.39 -0.47
CA ALA A 89 1.15 2.99 0.53
C ALA A 89 2.54 3.31 -0.07
N MET A 90 3.05 2.43 -0.93
CA MET A 90 4.30 2.67 -1.67
C MET A 90 4.18 3.82 -2.67
N PHE A 91 3.06 3.96 -3.38
CA PHE A 91 2.82 5.11 -4.25
C PHE A 91 2.77 6.42 -3.49
N LEU A 92 2.23 6.46 -2.27
CA LEU A 92 2.27 7.68 -1.45
C LEU A 92 3.68 7.98 -0.93
N TYR A 93 4.44 6.95 -0.56
CA TYR A 93 5.78 7.11 -0.02
C TYR A 93 6.84 7.48 -1.06
N LEU A 94 6.84 6.79 -2.21
CA LEU A 94 7.82 6.97 -3.28
C LEU A 94 7.28 7.79 -4.46
N GLY A 95 5.98 8.05 -4.54
CA GLY A 95 5.40 8.81 -5.65
C GLY A 95 5.58 8.11 -6.99
N LYS A 96 5.85 8.90 -8.02
CA LYS A 96 6.01 8.45 -9.41
C LYS A 96 7.21 7.53 -9.67
N ILE A 97 8.18 7.45 -8.75
CA ILE A 97 9.33 6.55 -8.91
C ILE A 97 9.02 5.13 -8.45
N TYR A 98 7.88 4.90 -7.80
CA TYR A 98 7.43 3.56 -7.47
C TYR A 98 6.99 2.79 -8.72
N GLN A 99 7.41 1.54 -8.81
CA GLN A 99 6.83 0.56 -9.71
C GLN A 99 6.29 -0.60 -8.87
N PRO A 100 5.03 -1.02 -9.07
CA PRO A 100 4.44 -2.11 -8.33
C PRO A 100 5.30 -3.37 -8.39
N ILE A 101 5.50 -3.99 -7.23
CA ILE A 101 6.21 -5.26 -7.11
C ILE A 101 5.46 -6.32 -7.90
N ILE A 102 6.14 -7.07 -8.75
CA ILE A 102 5.56 -8.22 -9.45
C ILE A 102 5.78 -9.46 -8.60
N PHE A 103 4.69 -10.16 -8.26
CA PHE A 103 4.76 -11.43 -7.56
C PHE A 103 4.95 -12.58 -8.54
N GLY A 104 5.85 -13.50 -8.19
CA GLY A 104 5.90 -14.83 -8.79
C GLY A 104 4.76 -15.72 -8.30
N ALA A 105 4.83 -17.01 -8.60
CA ALA A 105 3.86 -17.98 -8.08
C ALA A 105 3.99 -18.07 -6.55
N ALA A 106 2.86 -18.12 -5.84
CA ALA A 106 2.88 -18.31 -4.39
C ALA A 106 3.63 -19.59 -4.02
N GLU A 107 4.40 -19.53 -2.94
CA GLU A 107 5.14 -20.66 -2.37
C GLU A 107 4.77 -20.85 -0.91
N ALA A 108 4.86 -22.09 -0.43
CA ALA A 108 4.55 -22.45 0.95
C ALA A 108 5.83 -22.78 1.71
N HIS A 109 5.97 -22.23 2.92
CA HIS A 109 7.09 -22.53 3.81
C HIS A 109 7.11 -23.99 4.25
N ALA A 110 5.93 -24.60 4.43
CA ALA A 110 5.79 -26.01 4.79
C ALA A 110 5.38 -26.87 3.58
N VAL A 111 6.04 -28.02 3.42
CA VAL A 111 5.70 -29.00 2.36
C VAL A 111 4.24 -29.45 2.43
N ALA A 112 3.67 -29.54 3.64
CA ALA A 112 2.28 -29.92 3.86
C ALA A 112 1.27 -28.90 3.29
N ASP A 113 1.66 -27.63 3.11
CA ASP A 113 0.81 -26.56 2.59
C ASP A 113 0.92 -26.42 1.05
N GLN A 114 1.90 -27.07 0.41
CA GLN A 114 2.10 -27.03 -1.05
C GLN A 114 0.88 -27.47 -1.87
N PRO A 115 0.10 -28.51 -1.49
CA PRO A 115 -1.11 -28.86 -2.22
C PRO A 115 -2.16 -27.73 -2.30
N PHE A 116 -2.20 -26.83 -1.30
CA PHE A 116 -3.16 -25.73 -1.24
C PHE A 116 -2.91 -24.68 -2.33
N ILE A 117 -1.65 -24.39 -2.63
CA ILE A 117 -1.22 -23.33 -3.56
C ILE A 117 -0.99 -23.80 -5.00
N ARG A 118 -1.05 -25.11 -5.27
CA ARG A 118 -0.72 -25.67 -6.60
C ARG A 118 -1.68 -25.23 -7.71
N HIS A 119 -2.94 -24.97 -7.36
CA HIS A 119 -4.01 -24.66 -8.32
C HIS A 119 -4.83 -23.45 -7.87
N LEU A 120 -4.12 -22.36 -7.58
CA LEU A 120 -4.77 -21.10 -7.24
C LEU A 120 -5.61 -20.57 -8.42
N PRO A 121 -6.77 -19.96 -8.17
CA PRO A 121 -7.57 -19.31 -9.21
C PRO A 121 -6.80 -18.18 -9.89
N GLU A 122 -7.07 -17.95 -11.17
CA GLU A 122 -6.42 -16.89 -11.97
C GLU A 122 -6.98 -15.49 -11.70
N SER A 123 -8.23 -15.40 -11.21
CA SER A 123 -8.91 -14.14 -10.94
C SER A 123 -9.04 -13.89 -9.44
N ALA A 124 -8.63 -12.69 -9.02
CA ALA A 124 -8.78 -12.23 -7.65
C ALA A 124 -9.78 -11.08 -7.55
N ASP A 125 -10.61 -11.07 -6.51
CA ASP A 125 -11.46 -9.96 -6.13
C ASP A 125 -10.76 -9.06 -5.11
N VAL A 126 -10.20 -7.94 -5.59
CA VAL A 126 -9.54 -6.94 -4.74
C VAL A 126 -10.50 -6.23 -3.78
N ARG A 127 -11.83 -6.40 -3.88
CA ARG A 127 -12.80 -5.72 -3.01
C ARG A 127 -12.91 -6.34 -1.63
N VAL A 128 -12.43 -7.57 -1.42
CA VAL A 128 -12.46 -8.23 -0.11
C VAL A 128 -11.67 -7.47 0.95
N ASP A 129 -11.92 -7.75 2.24
CA ASP A 129 -11.11 -7.20 3.32
C ASP A 129 -9.69 -7.83 3.26
N PRO A 130 -8.63 -7.01 3.15
CA PRO A 130 -7.25 -7.49 3.10
C PRO A 130 -6.78 -8.10 4.44
N PHE A 131 -7.35 -7.70 5.57
CA PHE A 131 -6.82 -8.08 6.88
C PHE A 131 -7.65 -9.21 7.51
N SER A 132 -6.98 -10.22 8.05
CA SER A 132 -7.66 -11.27 8.79
C SER A 132 -8.10 -10.74 10.15
N GLN A 133 -9.39 -10.89 10.45
CA GLN A 133 -9.93 -10.50 11.76
C GLN A 133 -9.31 -11.31 12.92
N ILE A 134 -8.85 -12.54 12.64
CA ILE A 134 -8.15 -13.39 13.60
C ILE A 134 -6.74 -12.86 13.85
N GLU A 135 -6.03 -12.45 12.80
CA GLU A 135 -4.63 -12.02 12.89
C GLU A 135 -4.48 -10.58 13.40
N ILE A 136 -5.45 -9.69 13.16
CA ILE A 136 -5.42 -8.31 13.67
C ILE A 136 -5.24 -8.26 15.19
N ASN A 137 -5.84 -9.20 15.93
CA ASN A 137 -5.84 -9.22 17.39
C ASN A 137 -4.76 -10.11 18.01
N LYS A 138 -3.93 -10.79 17.18
CA LYS A 138 -2.86 -11.64 17.70
C LYS A 138 -1.65 -10.80 18.08
N THR A 139 -1.05 -11.17 19.22
CA THR A 139 0.21 -10.61 19.71
C THR A 139 1.27 -10.62 18.61
N VAL A 140 2.00 -9.51 18.50
CA VAL A 140 3.08 -9.29 17.53
C VAL A 140 4.41 -9.16 18.24
N VAL A 141 5.50 -9.33 17.52
CA VAL A 141 6.83 -9.10 18.08
C VAL A 141 7.06 -7.59 18.16
N SER A 142 7.52 -7.09 19.30
CA SER A 142 7.74 -5.65 19.50
C SER A 142 8.71 -5.01 18.52
N THR A 143 9.59 -5.81 17.88
CA THR A 143 10.51 -5.35 16.83
C THR A 143 9.81 -5.03 15.51
N GLU A 144 8.53 -5.37 15.35
CA GLU A 144 7.72 -5.04 14.16
C GLU A 144 7.00 -3.68 14.33
N TYR A 145 7.60 -2.76 15.08
CA TYR A 145 7.02 -1.46 15.41
C TYR A 145 6.66 -0.67 14.13
N PRO A 146 5.36 -0.40 13.87
CA PRO A 146 4.94 0.10 12.57
C PRO A 146 5.28 1.58 12.35
N PHE A 147 5.51 2.34 13.41
CA PHE A 147 5.64 3.81 13.33
C PHE A 147 7.00 4.31 12.87
N ASP A 148 7.99 3.43 12.75
CA ASP A 148 9.33 3.78 12.22
C ASP A 148 9.38 3.85 10.68
N ASN A 149 8.32 3.42 9.98
CA ASN A 149 8.26 3.42 8.53
C ASN A 149 6.89 3.92 8.03
N PRO A 150 6.81 4.97 7.18
CA PRO A 150 5.52 5.50 6.72
C PRO A 150 4.62 4.47 6.02
N VAL A 151 5.20 3.54 5.24
CA VAL A 151 4.44 2.48 4.56
C VAL A 151 3.82 1.53 5.60
N SER A 152 4.61 1.15 6.61
CA SER A 152 4.14 0.29 7.70
C SER A 152 3.06 0.97 8.54
N THR A 153 3.23 2.26 8.87
CA THR A 153 2.21 3.08 9.54
C THR A 153 0.89 3.09 8.76
N MET A 154 0.94 3.32 7.45
CA MET A 154 -0.25 3.33 6.59
C MET A 154 -0.94 1.95 6.50
N LEU A 155 -0.16 0.87 6.40
CA LEU A 155 -0.69 -0.50 6.44
C LEU A 155 -1.40 -0.79 7.76
N PHE A 156 -0.77 -0.43 8.88
CA PHE A 156 -1.33 -0.63 10.22
C PHE A 156 -2.61 0.21 10.42
N ALA A 157 -2.61 1.45 9.94
CA ALA A 157 -3.78 2.34 9.95
C ALA A 157 -4.97 1.75 9.17
N ALA A 158 -4.71 1.15 8.01
CA ALA A 158 -5.73 0.56 7.15
C ALA A 158 -6.49 -0.61 7.80
N ARG A 159 -5.98 -1.19 8.89
CA ARG A 159 -6.75 -2.17 9.70
C ARG A 159 -7.96 -1.55 10.39
N TYR A 160 -7.85 -0.29 10.80
CA TYR A 160 -8.79 0.37 11.71
C TYR A 160 -9.58 1.50 11.06
N ASP A 161 -9.08 2.04 9.94
CA ASP A 161 -9.75 3.09 9.18
C ASP A 161 -10.03 2.64 7.75
N TYR A 162 -11.30 2.40 7.43
CA TYR A 162 -11.72 1.93 6.12
C TYR A 162 -11.46 2.95 5.01
N VAL A 163 -11.47 4.26 5.31
CA VAL A 163 -11.20 5.31 4.31
C VAL A 163 -9.72 5.28 3.94
N VAL A 164 -8.82 5.14 4.92
CA VAL A 164 -7.40 4.94 4.65
C VAL A 164 -7.20 3.69 3.80
N ARG A 165 -7.81 2.57 4.19
CA ARG A 165 -7.73 1.31 3.45
C ARG A 165 -8.20 1.43 2.01
N ASP A 166 -9.36 2.03 1.77
CA ASP A 166 -9.95 2.13 0.44
C ASP A 166 -9.14 3.08 -0.45
N ILE A 167 -8.62 4.19 0.12
CA ILE A 167 -7.67 5.07 -0.58
C ILE A 167 -6.46 4.29 -1.07
N LEU A 168 -5.80 3.55 -0.16
CA LEU A 168 -4.60 2.79 -0.50
C LEU A 168 -4.91 1.70 -1.53
N LYS A 169 -5.97 0.91 -1.34
CA LYS A 169 -6.38 -0.13 -2.30
C LYS A 169 -6.60 0.44 -3.70
N TYR A 170 -7.29 1.58 -3.80
CA TYR A 170 -7.62 2.15 -5.09
C TYR A 170 -6.41 2.72 -5.81
N ILE A 171 -5.49 3.38 -5.09
CA ILE A 171 -4.21 3.80 -5.67
C ILE A 171 -3.43 2.57 -6.17
N GLY A 172 -3.33 1.52 -5.34
CA GLY A 172 -2.57 0.32 -5.69
C GLY A 172 -3.14 -0.45 -6.89
N VAL A 173 -4.47 -0.42 -7.09
CA VAL A 173 -5.11 -1.07 -8.25
C VAL A 173 -5.03 -0.20 -9.51
N GLN A 174 -5.29 1.11 -9.39
CA GLN A 174 -5.49 1.98 -10.56
C GLN A 174 -4.21 2.68 -11.03
N ASN A 175 -3.12 2.62 -10.27
CA ASN A 175 -1.91 3.43 -10.46
C ASN A 175 -2.22 4.94 -10.47
N LEU A 176 -1.22 5.76 -10.81
CA LEU A 176 -1.34 7.23 -10.81
C LEU A 176 -1.85 7.75 -12.16
N THR A 177 -3.17 7.87 -12.29
CA THR A 177 -3.86 8.42 -13.47
C THR A 177 -4.72 9.63 -13.09
N TYR A 178 -5.22 10.41 -14.05
CA TYR A 178 -6.18 11.49 -13.75
C TYR A 178 -7.43 11.00 -13.02
N VAL A 179 -7.94 9.82 -13.41
CA VAL A 179 -9.09 9.20 -12.75
C VAL A 179 -8.75 8.93 -11.29
N THR A 180 -7.57 8.35 -11.04
CA THR A 180 -7.12 8.06 -9.68
C THR A 180 -6.98 9.34 -8.85
N LEU A 181 -6.21 10.32 -9.34
CA LEU A 181 -5.95 11.57 -8.62
C LEU A 181 -7.24 12.34 -8.34
N TYR A 182 -8.19 12.32 -9.26
CA TYR A 182 -9.46 13.00 -9.07
C TYR A 182 -10.36 12.26 -8.07
N ALA A 183 -10.33 10.91 -8.05
CA ALA A 183 -11.01 10.17 -6.99
C ALA A 183 -10.43 10.47 -5.60
N LEU A 184 -9.11 10.65 -5.48
CA LEU A 184 -8.49 11.09 -4.23
C LEU A 184 -8.98 12.48 -3.81
N HIS A 185 -9.07 13.43 -4.75
CA HIS A 185 -9.68 14.74 -4.52
C HIS A 185 -11.09 14.59 -3.93
N ASP A 186 -11.91 13.73 -4.54
CA ASP A 186 -13.27 13.54 -4.08
C ASP A 186 -13.32 12.92 -2.70
N TRP A 187 -12.57 11.85 -2.43
CA TRP A 187 -12.52 11.24 -1.10
C TRP A 187 -12.15 12.23 0.00
N MET A 188 -11.09 13.02 -0.21
CA MET A 188 -10.69 14.04 0.75
C MET A 188 -11.83 15.06 0.99
N THR A 189 -12.55 15.44 -0.06
CA THR A 189 -13.61 16.47 -0.01
C THR A 189 -15.02 15.91 0.24
N MET A 190 -15.18 14.60 0.45
CA MET A 190 -16.47 14.02 0.84
C MET A 190 -16.92 14.63 2.17
N LYS A 191 -18.23 14.85 2.31
CA LYS A 191 -18.83 15.47 3.50
C LYS A 191 -18.45 14.76 4.81
N GLU A 192 -18.27 13.44 4.76
CA GLU A 192 -17.89 12.59 5.89
C GLU A 192 -16.39 12.68 6.23
N CYS A 193 -15.56 13.13 5.28
CA CYS A 193 -14.10 13.23 5.42
C CYS A 193 -13.65 14.65 5.83
N GLY A 194 -14.48 15.66 5.54
CA GLY A 194 -14.43 16.96 6.21
C GLY A 194 -13.43 17.98 5.66
N TRP A 195 -12.64 17.69 4.62
CA TRP A 195 -11.82 18.73 3.99
C TRP A 195 -12.64 19.60 3.05
N THR A 196 -12.36 20.90 3.08
CA THR A 196 -12.84 21.81 2.05
C THR A 196 -11.89 21.81 0.85
N THR A 197 -12.40 22.23 -0.32
CA THR A 197 -11.57 22.49 -1.51
C THR A 197 -10.40 23.45 -1.23
N ASN A 198 -10.57 24.39 -0.28
CA ASN A 198 -9.49 25.30 0.11
C ASN A 198 -8.41 24.60 0.96
N GLU A 199 -8.82 23.72 1.87
CA GLU A 199 -7.89 22.92 2.70
C GLU A 199 -7.07 22.00 1.81
N LEU A 200 -7.71 21.29 0.87
CA LEU A 200 -7.02 20.45 -0.11
C LEU A 200 -6.02 21.26 -0.93
N ALA A 201 -6.44 22.40 -1.51
CA ALA A 201 -5.55 23.24 -2.31
C ALA A 201 -4.33 23.71 -1.49
N SER A 202 -4.54 24.08 -0.23
CA SER A 202 -3.47 24.49 0.68
C SER A 202 -2.46 23.37 0.91
N HIS A 203 -2.92 22.14 1.20
CA HIS A 203 -2.02 21.00 1.40
C HIS A 203 -1.33 20.53 0.11
N ALA A 204 -1.98 20.72 -1.05
CA ALA A 204 -1.38 20.47 -2.35
C ALA A 204 -0.35 21.54 -2.76
N GLY A 205 -0.24 22.65 -2.05
CA GLY A 205 0.58 23.79 -2.47
C GLY A 205 0.04 24.49 -3.71
N TRP A 206 -1.28 24.43 -3.94
CA TRP A 206 -1.96 24.98 -5.10
C TRP A 206 -2.81 26.20 -4.76
N THR A 207 -2.93 27.08 -5.74
CA THR A 207 -3.98 28.08 -5.79
C THR A 207 -5.32 27.44 -6.15
N LYS A 208 -6.42 28.13 -5.86
CA LYS A 208 -7.76 27.71 -6.32
C LYS A 208 -7.85 27.60 -7.85
N ALA A 209 -7.07 28.41 -8.56
CA ALA A 209 -7.04 28.41 -10.02
C ALA A 209 -6.38 27.13 -10.56
N GLU A 210 -5.30 26.67 -9.94
CA GLU A 210 -4.62 25.42 -10.32
C GLU A 210 -5.48 24.19 -9.99
N LEU A 211 -6.11 24.16 -8.82
CA LEU A 211 -7.06 23.09 -8.49
C LEU A 211 -8.24 23.06 -9.46
N LYS A 212 -8.70 24.23 -9.91
CA LYS A 212 -9.72 24.33 -10.97
C LYS A 212 -9.19 23.81 -12.31
N ASP A 213 -7.97 24.16 -12.71
CA ASP A 213 -7.36 23.65 -13.94
C ASP A 213 -7.22 22.11 -13.89
N PHE A 214 -6.80 21.55 -12.76
CA PHE A 214 -6.75 20.10 -12.51
C PHE A 214 -8.12 19.45 -12.70
N THR A 215 -9.13 19.90 -11.94
CA THR A 215 -10.47 19.30 -11.95
C THR A 215 -11.16 19.45 -13.30
N GLN A 216 -10.93 20.55 -14.02
CA GLN A 216 -11.40 20.72 -15.39
C GLN A 216 -10.69 19.76 -16.35
N THR A 217 -9.38 19.57 -16.22
CA THR A 217 -8.61 18.66 -17.07
C THR A 217 -9.04 17.21 -16.88
N ALA A 218 -9.13 16.74 -15.63
CA ALA A 218 -9.49 15.37 -15.30
C ALA A 218 -10.90 14.95 -15.77
N ASN A 219 -11.81 15.91 -15.93
CA ASN A 219 -13.20 15.71 -16.35
C ASN A 219 -13.48 16.08 -17.81
N ASN A 220 -12.45 16.34 -18.62
CA ASN A 220 -12.65 16.81 -19.99
C ASN A 220 -12.42 15.69 -21.03
N PRO A 221 -13.47 15.17 -21.69
CA PRO A 221 -13.33 14.13 -22.70
C PRO A 221 -12.62 14.62 -23.97
N ALA A 222 -12.72 15.92 -24.33
CA ALA A 222 -12.03 16.45 -25.49
C ALA A 222 -10.49 16.48 -25.30
N TYR A 223 -10.02 16.50 -24.05
CA TYR A 223 -8.59 16.43 -23.71
C TYR A 223 -8.11 15.00 -23.40
N LEU A 224 -8.88 14.23 -22.61
CA LEU A 224 -8.46 12.89 -22.15
C LEU A 224 -9.07 11.73 -22.94
N GLY A 225 -9.99 12.00 -23.86
CA GLY A 225 -10.72 10.97 -24.59
C GLY A 225 -11.44 10.00 -23.64
N PRO A 226 -11.32 8.68 -23.83
CA PRO A 226 -11.98 7.68 -22.99
C PRO A 226 -11.41 7.59 -21.56
N PHE A 227 -10.30 8.28 -21.27
CA PHE A 227 -9.64 8.27 -19.97
C PHE A 227 -10.10 9.42 -19.05
N CYS A 228 -11.08 10.23 -19.47
CA CYS A 228 -11.72 11.18 -18.57
C CYS A 228 -12.56 10.46 -17.52
N ARG A 229 -12.64 11.00 -16.30
CA ARG A 229 -13.47 10.41 -15.24
C ARG A 229 -14.97 10.48 -15.55
N HIS A 230 -15.40 11.58 -16.15
CA HIS A 230 -16.80 11.84 -16.48
C HIS A 230 -16.92 12.24 -17.96
N GLY A 231 -18.04 11.86 -18.58
CA GLY A 231 -18.46 12.51 -19.83
C GLY A 231 -18.60 14.01 -19.60
N GLY A 232 -18.29 14.82 -20.62
CA GLY A 232 -18.14 16.27 -20.44
C GLY A 232 -18.32 17.05 -21.74
N VAL A 233 -17.94 18.32 -21.69
CA VAL A 233 -18.01 19.25 -22.82
C VAL A 233 -16.96 18.94 -23.87
N ASP A 234 -17.34 19.01 -25.15
CA ASP A 234 -16.47 18.79 -26.32
C ASP A 234 -15.40 19.87 -26.54
N THR A 235 -15.29 20.85 -25.63
CA THR A 235 -14.29 21.91 -25.71
C THR A 235 -13.15 21.64 -24.74
N PRO A 236 -11.89 21.50 -25.22
CA PRO A 236 -10.72 21.34 -24.36
C PRO A 236 -10.56 22.49 -23.35
N PRO A 237 -9.99 22.23 -22.15
CA PRO A 237 -9.74 23.29 -21.18
C PRO A 237 -8.72 24.29 -21.72
N LYS A 238 -8.90 25.58 -21.39
CA LYS A 238 -7.97 26.64 -21.83
C LYS A 238 -6.55 26.47 -21.26
N ARG A 239 -6.46 25.85 -20.08
CA ARG A 239 -5.21 25.58 -19.36
C ARG A 239 -5.25 24.13 -18.87
N PRO A 240 -4.98 23.15 -19.74
CA PRO A 240 -4.88 21.76 -19.30
C PRO A 240 -3.73 21.65 -18.29
N MET A 241 -3.95 20.92 -17.20
CA MET A 241 -2.90 20.57 -16.24
C MET A 241 -2.32 19.22 -16.61
N PRO A 242 -1.04 19.12 -17.03
CA PRO A 242 -0.36 17.86 -17.26
C PRO A 242 -0.37 16.92 -16.04
N LEU A 243 -0.41 15.61 -16.28
CA LEU A 243 -0.55 14.59 -15.24
C LEU A 243 0.64 14.62 -14.27
N ASP A 244 1.85 14.77 -14.81
CA ASP A 244 3.09 14.88 -14.04
C ASP A 244 3.09 16.07 -13.06
N LYS A 245 2.42 17.17 -13.41
CA LYS A 245 2.21 18.32 -12.52
C LYS A 245 1.12 18.08 -11.47
N ALA A 246 0.20 17.15 -11.72
CA ALA A 246 -0.90 16.83 -10.81
C ALA A 246 -0.51 15.80 -9.74
N ILE A 247 0.37 14.85 -10.06
CA ILE A 247 0.72 13.71 -9.20
C ILE A 247 1.25 14.19 -7.83
N ASP A 248 2.41 14.87 -7.81
CA ASP A 248 3.10 15.17 -6.55
C ASP A 248 2.23 16.03 -5.59
N PRO A 249 1.53 17.09 -6.06
CA PRO A 249 0.60 17.86 -5.23
C PRO A 249 -0.58 17.07 -4.64
N ILE A 250 -1.24 16.23 -5.45
CA ILE A 250 -2.40 15.46 -4.97
C ILE A 250 -1.95 14.35 -4.01
N LEU A 251 -0.82 13.69 -4.26
CA LEU A 251 -0.28 12.70 -3.32
C LEU A 251 0.17 13.35 -2.00
N THR A 252 0.74 14.56 -2.06
CA THR A 252 1.08 15.35 -0.86
C THR A 252 -0.18 15.66 -0.04
N ALA A 253 -1.24 16.14 -0.68
CA ALA A 253 -2.52 16.38 -0.01
C ALA A 253 -3.13 15.09 0.56
N THR A 254 -3.07 13.98 -0.19
CA THR A 254 -3.59 12.68 0.23
C THR A 254 -2.83 12.13 1.45
N THR A 255 -1.51 12.30 1.47
CA THR A 255 -0.66 11.89 2.60
C THR A 255 -1.04 12.68 3.85
N ALA A 256 -1.13 14.01 3.76
CA ALA A 256 -1.55 14.85 4.88
C ALA A 256 -2.98 14.51 5.37
N PHE A 257 -3.88 14.14 4.45
CA PHE A 257 -5.21 13.67 4.80
C PHE A 257 -5.17 12.36 5.59
N ILE A 258 -4.40 11.37 5.12
CA ILE A 258 -4.23 10.09 5.82
C ILE A 258 -3.57 10.30 7.20
N GLU A 259 -2.57 11.17 7.32
CA GLU A 259 -1.93 11.52 8.60
C GLU A 259 -2.95 12.10 9.59
N LYS A 260 -3.82 13.02 9.15
CA LYS A 260 -4.91 13.57 9.97
C LYS A 260 -5.85 12.47 10.46
N ARG A 261 -6.15 11.47 9.62
CA ARG A 261 -6.99 10.33 10.00
C ARG A 261 -6.27 9.41 10.99
N ILE A 262 -4.99 9.13 10.77
CA ILE A 262 -4.15 8.35 11.68
C ILE A 262 -4.13 8.97 13.09
N GLN A 263 -4.01 10.30 13.17
CA GLN A 263 -4.07 11.02 14.45
C GLN A 263 -5.42 10.86 15.18
N SER A 264 -6.50 10.54 14.47
CA SER A 264 -7.84 10.41 15.04
C SER A 264 -8.17 9.02 15.61
N ILE A 265 -7.41 7.98 15.23
CA ILE A 265 -7.70 6.57 15.57
C ILE A 265 -6.83 6.01 16.71
N ASP A 266 -5.98 6.84 17.32
CA ASP A 266 -5.03 6.49 18.40
C ASP A 266 -4.28 5.17 18.11
N LEU A 267 -3.47 5.17 17.04
CA LEU A 267 -2.75 3.96 16.63
C LEU A 267 -1.76 3.46 17.69
N GLN A 268 -1.25 4.33 18.55
CA GLN A 268 -0.34 3.92 19.62
C GLN A 268 -1.05 3.01 20.61
N ASP A 269 -2.25 3.39 21.07
CA ASP A 269 -3.10 2.52 21.90
C ASP A 269 -3.35 1.16 21.22
N LYS A 270 -3.68 1.18 19.92
CA LYS A 270 -3.87 -0.07 19.16
C LYS A 270 -2.61 -0.93 19.14
N TRP A 271 -1.44 -0.34 18.93
CA TRP A 271 -0.18 -1.07 18.96
C TRP A 271 0.13 -1.64 20.35
N ASP A 272 -0.02 -0.85 21.40
CA ASP A 272 0.29 -1.24 22.77
C ASP A 272 -0.53 -2.47 23.21
N THR A 273 -1.79 -2.58 22.76
CA THR A 273 -2.62 -3.77 23.01
C THR A 273 -2.11 -5.06 22.36
N LEU A 274 -1.28 -4.96 21.31
CA LEU A 274 -0.75 -6.11 20.56
C LEU A 274 0.63 -6.57 21.06
N ILE A 275 1.33 -5.76 21.85
CA ILE A 275 2.66 -6.10 22.41
C ILE A 275 2.64 -6.39 23.91
N ALA A 276 1.50 -6.17 24.57
CA ALA A 276 1.28 -6.57 25.96
C ALA A 276 1.38 -8.11 26.10
N PRO A 277 1.97 -8.60 27.21
CA PRO A 277 2.91 -9.72 27.28
C PRO A 277 2.41 -11.10 26.84
#